data_AF-A0A968PYR8-F1
#
_entry.id   AF-A0A968PYR8-F1
#
_cell.length_a   1.000
_cell.length_b   1.000
_cell.length_c   1.000
_cell.angle_alpha   90.00
_cell.angle_beta   90.00
_cell.angle_gamma   90.00
#
_symmetry.space_group_name_H-M   'P 1'
#
loop_
_entity.id
_entity.type
_entity.pdbx_description
1 polymer ?
#
loop_
_entity_poly.entity_id
_entity_poly.type
_entity_poly.pdbx_seq_one_letter_code
_entity_poly.pdbx_strand_id
1 'polypeptide(L)' 'MENYWNGAILDSVETALQWAANMRWKGITPLVQWVETTYQRGVRVLKHELEDYLPFWQRSETLPASVRQNQCP' A
#
# COMPACT_ATOMS: atom_id res chain seq x y z
N MET A 1 -2.86 1.61 -16.35
CA MET A 1 -2.41 0.86 -15.15
C MET A 1 -3.60 0.46 -14.30
N GLU A 2 -4.59 1.35 -14.10
CA GLU A 2 -5.88 1.00 -13.50
C GLU A 2 -6.55 -0.22 -14.18
N ASN A 3 -6.54 -0.30 -15.52
CA ASN A 3 -7.07 -1.47 -16.24
C ASN A 3 -6.33 -2.79 -15.94
N TYR A 4 -5.05 -2.73 -15.57
CA TYR A 4 -4.29 -3.95 -15.27
C TYR A 4 -4.84 -4.58 -14.00
N TRP A 5 -5.04 -3.78 -12.95
CA TRP A 5 -5.49 -4.26 -11.65
C TRP A 5 -7.01 -4.31 -11.48
N ASN A 6 -7.80 -3.92 -12.48
CA ASN A 6 -9.25 -3.74 -12.35
C ASN A 6 -9.97 -5.05 -12.00
N GLY A 7 -10.19 -5.27 -10.71
CA GLY A 7 -10.80 -6.48 -10.17
C GLY A 7 -9.85 -7.65 -9.94
N ALA A 8 -8.52 -7.45 -10.01
CA ALA A 8 -7.55 -8.49 -9.70
C ALA A 8 -7.66 -8.90 -8.22
N ILE A 9 -7.90 -10.18 -7.96
CA ILE A 9 -7.93 -10.74 -6.60
C ILE A 9 -6.50 -11.12 -6.22
N LEU A 10 -5.97 -10.50 -5.17
CA LEU A 10 -4.65 -10.77 -4.61
C LEU A 10 -4.81 -11.61 -3.35
N ASP A 11 -5.24 -12.85 -3.54
CA ASP A 11 -5.57 -13.81 -2.48
C ASP A 11 -4.35 -14.47 -1.83
N SER A 12 -3.18 -14.37 -2.47
CA SER A 12 -1.94 -14.93 -1.97
C SER A 12 -0.76 -13.98 -2.18
N VAL A 13 0.30 -14.19 -1.39
CA VAL A 13 1.59 -13.50 -1.56
C VAL A 13 2.17 -13.76 -2.94
N GLU A 14 2.12 -15.00 -3.41
CA GLU A 14 2.63 -15.38 -4.73
C GLU A 14 1.86 -14.65 -5.84
N THR A 15 0.53 -14.64 -5.77
CA THR A 15 -0.33 -13.89 -6.70
C THR A 15 0.08 -12.42 -6.72
N ALA A 16 0.20 -11.79 -5.55
CA ALA A 16 0.60 -10.38 -5.45
C ALA A 16 1.99 -10.10 -6.06
N LEU A 17 2.98 -10.97 -5.80
CA LEU A 17 4.33 -10.84 -6.34
C LEU A 17 4.36 -10.96 -7.87
N GLN A 18 3.63 -11.94 -8.43
CA GLN A 18 3.54 -12.13 -9.88
C GLN A 18 2.89 -10.92 -10.56
N TRP A 19 1.82 -10.38 -9.97
CA TRP A 19 1.18 -9.17 -10.47
C TRP A 19 2.11 -7.96 -10.42
N ALA A 20 2.80 -7.77 -9.30
CA ALA A 20 3.78 -6.69 -9.16
C ALA A 20 4.94 -6.82 -10.16
N ALA A 21 5.45 -8.03 -10.41
CA ALA A 21 6.59 -8.24 -11.31
C ALA A 21 6.22 -8.05 -12.79
N ASN A 22 4.99 -8.37 -13.17
CA ASN A 22 4.53 -8.33 -14.56
C ASN A 22 3.89 -6.99 -14.96
N MET A 23 3.62 -6.10 -14.00
CA MET A 23 3.08 -4.78 -14.33
C MET A 23 4.11 -3.92 -15.06
N ARG A 24 3.64 -3.05 -15.96
CA ARG A 24 4.48 -2.02 -16.60
C ARG A 24 3.94 -0.64 -16.26
N TRP A 25 4.81 0.20 -15.73
CA TRP A 25 4.51 1.62 -15.53
C TRP A 25 5.33 2.45 -16.51
N LYS A 26 4.64 3.22 -17.36
CA LYS A 26 5.29 4.01 -18.44
C LYS A 26 6.27 3.18 -19.30
N GLY A 27 5.94 1.91 -19.54
CA GLY A 27 6.79 0.98 -20.31
C GLY A 27 7.94 0.34 -19.53
N ILE A 28 8.15 0.73 -18.27
CA ILE A 28 9.24 0.24 -17.41
C ILE A 28 8.73 -0.94 -16.56
N THR A 29 9.51 -2.02 -16.54
CA THR A 29 9.30 -3.18 -15.67
C THR A 29 9.88 -2.90 -14.28
N PRO A 30 9.13 -3.16 -13.19
CA PRO A 30 9.61 -2.94 -11.84
C PRO A 30 10.61 -4.02 -11.41
N LEU A 31 11.49 -3.64 -10.49
CA LEU A 31 12.27 -4.58 -9.69
C LEU A 31 11.45 -4.94 -8.45
N VAL A 32 11.17 -6.23 -8.25
CA VAL A 32 10.35 -6.72 -7.13
C VAL A 32 11.20 -7.57 -6.21
N GLN A 33 11.10 -7.29 -4.91
CA GLN A 33 11.74 -8.05 -3.84
C GLN A 33 10.70 -8.45 -2.80
N TRP A 34 10.76 -9.70 -2.34
CA TRP A 34 9.97 -10.18 -1.22
C TRP A 34 10.72 -9.93 0.07
N VAL A 35 10.11 -9.20 1.00
CA VAL A 35 10.73 -8.81 2.27
C VAL A 35 9.98 -9.50 3.40
N GLU A 36 10.60 -10.49 4.02
CA GLU A 36 10.00 -11.29 5.10
C GLU A 36 10.18 -10.67 6.49
N THR A 37 10.89 -9.55 6.58
CA THR A 37 11.10 -8.86 7.85
C THR A 37 9.79 -8.30 8.38
N THR A 38 9.54 -8.48 9.66
CA THR A 38 8.39 -7.86 10.32
C THR A 38 8.56 -6.35 10.38
N TYR A 39 7.60 -5.61 9.81
CA TYR A 39 7.55 -4.17 9.94
C TYR A 39 7.28 -3.76 11.38
N GLN A 40 8.04 -2.79 11.89
CA GLN A 40 7.83 -2.24 13.22
C GLN A 40 6.46 -1.55 13.28
N ARG A 41 5.64 -1.95 14.25
CA ARG A 41 4.31 -1.38 14.50
C ARG A 41 4.42 -0.24 15.51
N GLY A 42 3.49 0.70 15.45
CA GLY A 42 3.42 1.84 16.38
C GLY A 42 4.38 2.99 16.08
N VAL A 43 5.16 2.89 15.00
CA VAL A 43 5.98 4.00 14.48
C VAL A 43 5.07 5.14 14.03
N ARG A 44 5.35 6.35 14.48
CA ARG A 44 4.62 7.57 14.11
C ARG A 44 5.60 8.60 13.56
N VAL A 45 5.26 9.16 12.41
CA VAL A 45 5.96 10.31 11.82
C VAL A 45 5.75 11.53 12.71
N LEU A 46 6.78 12.36 12.88
CA LEU A 46 6.65 13.59 13.65
C LEU A 46 5.72 14.57 12.94
N LYS A 47 5.02 15.43 13.70
CA LYS A 47 4.05 16.37 13.11
C LYS A 47 4.66 17.25 12.03
N HIS A 48 5.85 17.81 12.30
CA HIS A 48 6.54 18.69 11.36
C HIS A 48 6.97 17.98 10.06
N GLU A 49 7.37 16.70 10.15
CA GLU A 49 7.73 15.91 8.96
C GLU A 49 6.50 15.60 8.09
N LEU A 50 5.32 15.51 8.71
CA LEU A 50 4.07 15.22 8.01
C LEU A 50 3.44 16.46 7.37
N GLU A 51 3.74 17.66 7.88
CA GLU A 51 3.12 18.93 7.45
C GLU A 51 3.19 19.16 5.94
N ASP A 52 4.34 18.89 5.32
CA ASP A 52 4.55 19.06 3.88
C ASP A 52 3.66 18.13 3.04
N TYR A 53 3.22 17.01 3.60
CA TYR A 53 2.43 16.00 2.90
C TYR A 53 0.92 16.13 3.13
N LEU A 54 0.50 16.76 4.23
CA LEU A 54 -0.93 16.92 4.58
C LEU A 54 -1.78 17.57 3.46
N PRO A 55 -1.31 18.58 2.71
CA PRO A 55 -2.10 19.18 1.63
C PRO A 55 -2.50 18.19 0.52
N PHE A 56 -1.72 17.14 0.31
CA PHE A 56 -2.00 16.10 -0.70
C PHE A 56 -2.91 14.99 -0.17
N TRP A 57 -3.09 14.90 1.15
CA TRP A 57 -3.91 13.89 1.79
C TRP A 57 -5.39 14.29 1.83
N GLN A 58 -6.11 13.93 0.77
CA GLN A 58 -7.55 14.06 0.71
C GLN A 58 -8.21 12.82 1.33
N ARG A 59 -8.81 12.98 2.51
CA ARG A 59 -9.61 11.90 3.10
C ARG A 59 -10.95 11.81 2.38
N SER A 60 -11.44 10.58 2.22
CA SER A 60 -12.80 10.38 1.74
C SER A 60 -13.79 10.73 2.84
N GLU A 61 -14.78 11.56 2.50
CA GLU A 61 -15.90 11.92 3.38
C GLU A 61 -16.88 10.76 3.59
N THR A 62 -16.88 9.77 2.69
CA THR A 62 -17.86 8.68 2.66
C THR A 62 -17.34 7.37 3.25
N LEU A 63 -16.02 7.22 3.34
CA LEU A 63 -15.43 6.02 3.91
C LEU A 63 -15.41 6.10 5.44
N PRO A 64 -15.78 5.02 6.15
CA PRO A 64 -15.72 5.01 7.60
C PRO A 64 -14.27 5.20 8.06
N ALA A 65 -14.10 5.95 9.15
CA ALA A 65 -12.80 6.06 9.79
C ALA A 65 -12.32 4.66 10.20
N SER A 66 -11.07 4.35 9.89
CA SER A 66 -10.46 3.07 10.25
C SER A 66 -10.51 2.88 11.77
N VAL A 67 -11.27 1.87 12.21
CA VAL A 67 -11.26 1.41 13.60
C VAL A 67 -9.89 0.83 13.89
N ARG A 68 -9.28 1.17 15.04
CA ARG A 68 -8.02 0.55 15.47
C ARG A 68 -8.24 -0.95 15.64
N GLN A 69 -7.83 -1.74 14.66
CA GLN A 69 -7.76 -3.20 14.81
C GLN A 69 -6.54 -3.53 15.67
N ASN A 70 -6.69 -3.37 16.98
CA ASN A 70 -5.81 -4.04 17.93
C ASN A 70 -6.26 -5.49 18.02
N GLN A 71 -6.02 -6.30 16.98
CA GLN A 71 -6.15 -7.75 17.05
C GLN A 71 -5.59 -8.42 15.80
N CYS A 72 -4.32 -8.80 15.87
CA CYS A 72 -3.81 -10.10 15.43
C CYS A 72 -2.57 -10.37 16.31
N PRO A 73 -2.38 -11.62 16.76
CA PRO A 73 -1.38 -11.97 17.78
C PRO A 73 0.04 -11.51 17.44
#